data_AF-A0A9C8NUK1-F1
#
_entry.id   AF-A0A9C8NUK1-F1
#
_cell.length_a   1.000
_cell.length_b   1.000
_cell.length_c   1.000
_cell.angle_alpha   90.00
_cell.angle_beta   90.00
_cell.angle_gamma   90.00
#
_symmetry.space_group_name_H-M   'P 1'
#
loop_
_entity.id
_entity.type
_entity.pdbx_description
1 polymer ?
#
loop_
_entity_poly.entity_id
_entity_poly.type
_entity_poly.pdbx_seq_one_letter_code
_entity_poly.pdbx_strand_id
1 'polypeptide(L)'
;MEATATQYPTVSDDPQVQAFYEMCREKGTDHNMAKIFALRDPPGLRTNKTFLANRGDPFDGDDAKAKRCVAAARAGGVNPTGKTYLGGLAKYEGDPKAWIDGKGDVERVCAERGWGCEGSVTVESPVNETPDLFEEPYRVADDLVQEEVAKRLNGEKVGKNERAALVEKVSDQLSGD
;
A
#
# COMPACT_ATOMS: atom_id res chain seq x y z
N MET A 1 30.70 36.17 34.70
CA MET A 1 29.60 35.24 34.99
C MET A 1 29.34 34.48 33.70
N GLU A 2 29.88 33.28 33.59
CA GLU A 2 29.61 32.41 32.44
C GLU A 2 28.15 32.01 32.50
N ALA A 3 27.36 32.38 31.49
CA ALA A 3 26.02 31.88 31.33
C ALA A 3 26.15 30.38 31.06
N THR A 4 25.83 29.56 32.05
CA THR A 4 25.65 28.12 31.83
C THR A 4 24.62 27.96 30.73
N ALA A 5 25.05 27.53 29.54
CA ALA A 5 24.14 27.28 28.43
C ALA A 5 23.10 26.28 28.90
N THR A 6 21.84 26.72 28.99
CA THR A 6 20.74 25.86 29.41
C THR A 6 20.59 24.77 28.36
N GLN A 7 21.13 23.58 28.62
CA GLN A 7 21.06 22.49 27.66
C GLN A 7 19.64 21.93 27.64
N TYR A 8 18.91 22.20 26.56
CA TYR A 8 17.58 21.67 26.35
C TYR A 8 17.64 20.24 25.79
N PRO A 9 16.62 19.40 26.03
CA PRO A 9 16.59 18.04 25.49
C PRO A 9 16.51 18.05 23.96
N THR A 10 17.13 17.06 23.33
CA THR A 10 17.01 16.83 21.89
C THR A 10 15.62 16.28 21.56
N VAL A 11 14.91 16.96 20.66
CA VAL A 11 13.56 16.56 20.20
C VAL A 11 13.54 16.14 18.73
N SER A 12 14.59 16.45 17.96
CA SER A 12 14.74 16.07 16.55
C SER A 12 16.22 16.00 16.18
N ASP A 13 16.56 15.09 15.27
CA ASP A 13 17.90 15.01 14.65
C ASP A 13 18.11 16.09 13.58
N ASP A 14 17.04 16.77 13.12
CA ASP A 14 17.12 17.90 12.21
C ASP A 14 17.57 19.16 12.98
N PRO A 15 18.74 19.74 12.66
CA PRO A 15 19.27 20.90 13.35
C PRO A 15 18.34 22.12 13.31
N GLN A 16 17.55 22.30 12.25
CA GLN A 16 16.62 23.43 12.12
C GLN A 16 15.42 23.29 13.05
N VAL A 17 14.89 22.07 13.16
CA VAL A 17 13.79 21.75 14.06
C VAL A 17 14.25 21.89 15.52
N GLN A 18 15.45 21.38 15.83
CA GLN A 18 16.04 21.50 17.16
C GLN A 18 16.30 22.95 17.55
N ALA A 19 16.88 23.76 16.66
CA ALA A 19 17.13 25.19 16.92
C ALA A 19 15.83 25.98 17.13
N PHE A 20 14.76 25.66 16.38
CA PHE A 20 13.46 26.30 16.58
C PHE A 20 12.83 25.91 17.93
N TYR A 21 12.96 24.64 18.33
CA TYR A 21 12.55 24.18 19.65
C TYR A 21 13.29 24.94 20.77
N GLU A 22 14.61 25.07 20.67
CA GLU A 22 15.43 25.79 21.65
C GLU A 22 15.05 27.27 21.74
N MET A 23 14.87 27.94 20.59
CA MET A 23 14.37 29.33 20.54
C MET A 23 13.01 29.47 21.24
N CYS A 24 12.09 28.52 21.06
CA CYS A 24 10.80 28.54 21.76
C CYS A 24 10.98 28.40 23.28
N ARG A 25 11.91 27.55 23.72
CA ARG A 25 12.23 27.35 25.15
C ARG A 25 12.88 28.58 25.77
N GLU A 26 13.80 29.23 25.07
CA GLU A 26 14.44 30.48 25.50
C GLU A 26 13.44 31.63 25.67
N LYS A 27 12.42 31.67 24.79
CA LYS A 27 11.30 32.62 24.89
C LYS A 27 10.29 32.29 25.99
N GLY A 28 10.55 31.25 26.80
CA GLY A 28 9.71 30.88 27.94
C GLY A 28 8.52 29.97 27.60
N THR A 29 8.47 29.38 26.41
CA THR A 29 7.42 28.42 26.05
C THR A 29 7.63 27.10 26.78
N ASP A 30 6.56 26.49 27.31
CA ASP A 30 6.62 25.17 27.94
C ASP A 30 7.19 24.09 26.99
N HIS A 31 7.79 23.04 27.55
CA HIS A 31 8.43 21.95 26.81
C HIS A 31 7.48 21.31 25.78
N ASN A 32 6.26 20.96 26.20
CA ASN A 32 5.32 20.26 25.34
C ASN A 32 4.83 21.15 24.20
N MET A 33 4.58 22.42 24.49
CA MET A 33 4.13 23.40 23.49
C MET A 33 5.25 23.74 22.49
N ALA A 34 6.49 23.91 22.96
CA ALA A 34 7.65 24.14 22.10
C ALA A 34 7.89 22.94 21.17
N LYS A 35 7.74 21.71 21.68
CA LYS A 35 7.83 20.49 20.88
C LYS A 35 6.76 20.45 19.78
N ILE A 36 5.51 20.79 20.10
CA ILE A 36 4.41 20.87 19.13
C ILE A 36 4.73 21.86 18.01
N PHE A 37 5.22 23.06 18.35
CA PHE A 37 5.55 24.08 17.34
C PHE A 37 6.73 23.68 16.46
N ALA A 38 7.78 23.11 17.05
CA ALA A 38 8.96 22.67 16.31
C ALA A 38 8.64 21.52 15.35
N LEU A 39 7.94 20.49 15.83
CA LEU A 39 7.56 19.33 15.01
C LEU A 39 6.38 19.60 14.08
N ARG A 40 5.70 20.74 14.25
CA ARG A 40 4.44 21.09 13.56
C ARG A 40 3.40 19.97 13.66
N ASP A 41 3.36 19.31 14.81
CA ASP A 41 2.49 18.16 15.09
C ASP A 41 1.49 18.48 16.21
N PRO A 42 0.45 19.27 15.93
CA PRO A 42 -0.54 19.64 16.94
C PRO A 42 -1.36 18.42 17.39
N PRO A 43 -1.69 18.36 18.68
CA PRO A 43 -2.49 17.27 19.23
C PRO A 43 -3.85 17.22 18.54
N GLY A 44 -4.24 16.03 18.09
CA GLY A 44 -5.52 15.79 17.42
C GLY A 44 -5.41 15.39 15.96
N LEU A 45 -4.36 15.79 15.23
CA LEU A 45 -4.26 15.49 13.79
C LEU A 45 -4.04 14.01 13.48
N ARG A 46 -3.32 13.28 14.33
CA ARG A 46 -2.96 11.87 14.10
C ARG A 46 -3.88 10.84 14.78
N THR A 47 -5.05 11.27 15.26
CA THR A 47 -5.98 10.40 16.02
C THR A 47 -6.82 9.47 15.14
N ASN A 48 -7.40 8.42 15.72
CA ASN A 48 -8.38 7.57 15.01
C ASN A 48 -9.61 8.38 14.56
N LYS A 49 -10.01 9.36 15.37
CA LYS A 49 -11.11 10.27 15.03
C LYS A 49 -10.81 11.04 13.75
N THR A 50 -9.62 11.63 13.60
CA THR A 50 -9.26 12.34 12.36
C THR A 50 -9.02 11.40 11.19
N PHE A 51 -8.52 10.18 11.44
CA PHE A 51 -8.33 9.16 10.41
C PHE A 51 -9.65 8.66 9.79
N LEU A 52 -10.71 8.58 10.59
CA LEU A 52 -12.04 8.17 10.13
C LEU A 52 -12.92 9.37 9.75
N ALA A 53 -12.56 10.60 10.17
CA ALA A 53 -13.31 11.80 9.84
C ALA A 53 -13.35 12.05 8.32
N ASN A 54 -14.46 12.63 7.85
CA ASN A 54 -14.69 12.99 6.46
C ASN A 54 -14.56 11.83 5.45
N ARG A 55 -14.57 10.58 5.91
CA ARG A 55 -14.82 9.44 5.01
C ARG A 55 -16.30 9.50 4.63
N GLY A 56 -16.57 9.56 3.32
CA GLY A 56 -17.93 9.57 2.77
C GLY A 56 -18.67 8.26 3.06
N ASP A 57 -19.83 8.08 2.42
CA ASP A 57 -20.53 6.80 2.49
C ASP A 57 -19.67 5.69 1.86
N PRO A 58 -19.26 4.65 2.62
CA PRO A 58 -18.45 3.56 2.07
C PRO A 58 -19.19 2.70 1.04
N PHE A 59 -20.50 2.91 0.85
CA PHE A 59 -21.32 2.19 -0.11
C PHE A 59 -21.83 3.07 -1.26
N ASP A 60 -21.38 4.32 -1.37
CA ASP A 60 -21.74 5.25 -2.45
C ASP A 60 -23.27 5.38 -2.68
N GLY A 61 -24.07 5.30 -1.62
CA GLY A 61 -25.53 5.38 -1.66
C GLY A 61 -26.25 4.07 -2.00
N ASP A 62 -25.53 2.95 -2.17
CA ASP A 62 -26.15 1.63 -2.37
C ASP A 62 -26.61 1.01 -1.03
N ASP A 63 -27.81 1.38 -0.62
CA ASP A 63 -28.47 0.86 0.58
C ASP A 63 -28.62 -0.67 0.60
N ALA A 64 -28.79 -1.30 -0.57
CA ALA A 64 -28.97 -2.74 -0.65
C ALA A 64 -27.64 -3.44 -0.32
N LYS A 65 -26.54 -2.95 -0.88
CA LYS A 65 -25.19 -3.42 -0.56
C LYS A 65 -24.83 -3.15 0.89
N ALA A 66 -25.14 -1.97 1.42
CA ALA A 66 -24.90 -1.64 2.82
C ALA A 66 -25.59 -2.65 3.76
N LYS A 67 -26.87 -2.96 3.52
CA LYS A 67 -27.62 -3.96 4.31
C LYS A 67 -27.01 -5.35 4.21
N ARG A 68 -26.59 -5.79 3.02
CA ARG A 68 -25.91 -7.09 2.85
C ARG A 68 -24.59 -7.15 3.63
N CYS A 69 -23.77 -6.10 3.54
CA CYS A 69 -22.49 -6.04 4.23
C CYS A 69 -22.65 -6.01 5.76
N VAL A 70 -23.65 -5.28 6.27
CA VAL A 70 -24.00 -5.25 7.70
C VAL A 70 -24.48 -6.62 8.18
N ALA A 71 -25.31 -7.31 7.39
CA ALA A 71 -25.78 -8.65 7.72
C ALA A 71 -24.62 -9.66 7.74
N ALA A 72 -23.73 -9.61 6.74
CA ALA A 72 -22.54 -10.45 6.68
C ALA A 72 -21.59 -10.23 7.86
N ALA A 73 -21.37 -8.97 8.25
CA ALA A 73 -20.56 -8.62 9.42
C ALA A 73 -21.10 -9.24 10.71
N ARG A 74 -22.41 -9.11 10.94
CA ARG A 74 -23.09 -9.67 12.11
C ARG A 74 -23.06 -11.19 12.11
N ALA A 75 -23.26 -11.83 10.95
CA ALA A 75 -23.13 -13.27 10.80
C ALA A 75 -21.71 -13.76 11.10
N GLY A 76 -20.69 -12.96 10.77
CA GLY A 76 -19.29 -13.18 11.12
C GLY A 76 -18.90 -12.78 12.54
N GLY A 77 -19.85 -12.42 13.40
CA GLY A 77 -19.61 -12.09 14.81
C GLY A 77 -19.07 -10.68 15.07
N VAL A 78 -19.01 -9.81 14.06
CA VAL A 78 -18.57 -8.42 14.20
C VAL A 78 -19.79 -7.51 14.38
N ASN A 79 -19.71 -6.60 15.35
CA ASN A 79 -20.70 -5.53 15.49
C ASN A 79 -20.27 -4.31 14.65
N PRO A 80 -20.99 -3.97 13.56
CA PRO A 80 -20.63 -2.84 12.71
C PRO A 80 -20.99 -1.47 13.30
N THR A 81 -21.77 -1.41 14.39
CA THR A 81 -22.17 -0.14 15.02
C THR A 81 -20.96 0.65 15.50
N GLY A 82 -20.82 1.89 15.03
CA GLY A 82 -19.70 2.77 15.38
C GLY A 82 -18.39 2.46 14.62
N LYS A 83 -18.38 1.42 13.78
CA LYS A 83 -17.26 1.08 12.90
C LYS A 83 -17.52 1.61 11.48
N THR A 84 -16.45 1.88 10.77
CA THR A 84 -16.49 2.27 9.36
C THR A 84 -16.07 1.09 8.51
N TYR A 85 -16.83 0.80 7.45
CA TYR A 85 -16.44 -0.20 6.47
C TYR A 85 -15.38 0.36 5.52
N LEU A 86 -14.24 -0.31 5.39
CA LEU A 86 -13.21 0.01 4.42
C LEU A 86 -13.14 -1.07 3.34
N GLY A 87 -13.76 -0.80 2.19
CA GLY A 87 -13.78 -1.74 1.06
C GLY A 87 -12.40 -2.20 0.60
N GLY A 88 -11.37 -1.35 0.68
CA GLY A 88 -9.99 -1.71 0.35
C GLY A 88 -9.37 -2.77 1.28
N LEU A 89 -9.95 -2.98 2.47
CA LEU A 89 -9.57 -4.03 3.40
C LEU A 89 -10.46 -5.28 3.30
N ALA A 90 -11.39 -5.34 2.34
CA ALA A 90 -12.29 -6.47 2.21
C ALA A 90 -11.73 -7.52 1.23
N LYS A 91 -11.69 -8.80 1.63
CA LYS A 91 -11.33 -9.89 0.70
C LYS A 91 -12.50 -10.26 -0.21
N TYR A 92 -13.72 -10.01 0.25
CA TYR A 92 -14.98 -10.23 -0.45
C TYR A 92 -16.02 -9.19 0.02
N GLU A 93 -17.12 -9.02 -0.72
CA GLU A 93 -18.18 -8.08 -0.33
C GLU A 93 -18.74 -8.42 1.05
N GLY A 94 -18.70 -7.45 1.97
CA GLY A 94 -19.23 -7.62 3.33
C GLY A 94 -18.30 -8.36 4.29
N ASP A 95 -17.01 -8.48 3.96
CA ASP A 95 -15.99 -9.06 4.83
C ASP A 95 -16.05 -8.43 6.24
N PRO A 96 -16.33 -9.22 7.30
CA PRO A 96 -16.42 -8.72 8.67
C PRO A 96 -15.14 -8.01 9.13
N LYS A 97 -13.96 -8.44 8.64
CA LYS A 97 -12.67 -7.85 9.02
C LYS A 97 -12.44 -6.46 8.43
N ALA A 98 -13.22 -6.04 7.43
CA ALA A 98 -13.13 -4.71 6.84
C ALA A 98 -13.89 -3.63 7.63
N TRP A 99 -14.57 -3.99 8.72
CA TRP A 99 -15.18 -3.04 9.64
C TRP A 99 -14.19 -2.62 10.72
N ILE A 100 -13.78 -1.35 10.69
CA ILE A 100 -12.69 -0.84 11.53
C ILE A 100 -13.15 0.27 12.50
N ASP A 101 -12.48 0.39 13.64
CA ASP A 101 -12.64 1.55 14.55
C ASP A 101 -11.43 2.52 14.55
N GLY A 102 -10.35 2.16 13.85
CA GLY A 102 -9.13 2.94 13.87
C GLY A 102 -7.99 2.31 13.08
N LYS A 103 -6.81 2.93 13.21
CA LYS A 103 -5.59 2.53 12.49
C LYS A 103 -5.09 1.13 12.87
N GLY A 104 -5.21 0.75 14.15
CA GLY A 104 -4.77 -0.58 14.61
C GLY A 104 -5.53 -1.74 13.98
N ASP A 105 -6.82 -1.54 13.65
CA ASP A 105 -7.60 -2.54 12.90
C ASP A 105 -7.06 -2.70 11.47
N VAL A 106 -6.59 -1.63 10.84
CA VAL A 106 -5.94 -1.68 9.53
C VAL A 106 -4.65 -2.47 9.59
N GLU A 107 -3.78 -2.14 10.56
CA GLU A 107 -2.50 -2.82 10.77
C GLU A 107 -2.71 -4.32 10.99
N ARG A 108 -3.65 -4.67 11.88
CA ARG A 108 -4.00 -6.06 12.19
C ARG A 108 -4.47 -6.80 10.94
N VAL A 109 -5.39 -6.21 10.16
CA VAL A 109 -5.95 -6.87 8.97
C VAL A 109 -4.90 -7.02 7.88
N CYS A 110 -4.07 -6.01 7.65
CA CYS A 110 -2.96 -6.09 6.71
C CYS A 110 -1.95 -7.17 7.11
N ALA A 111 -1.53 -7.20 8.38
CA ALA A 111 -0.61 -8.21 8.89
C ALA A 111 -1.19 -9.63 8.81
N GLU A 112 -2.43 -9.84 9.25
CA GLU A 112 -3.13 -11.14 9.17
C GLU A 112 -3.23 -11.67 7.73
N ARG A 113 -3.25 -10.77 6.74
CA ARG A 113 -3.39 -11.12 5.32
C ARG A 113 -2.09 -11.13 4.54
N GLY A 114 -0.97 -10.73 5.16
CA GLY A 114 0.29 -10.54 4.47
C GLY A 114 0.21 -9.45 3.40
N TRP A 115 -0.52 -8.37 3.67
CA TRP A 115 -0.65 -7.23 2.76
C TRP A 115 0.24 -6.07 3.23
N GLY A 116 0.97 -5.48 2.30
CA GLY A 116 1.59 -4.18 2.50
C GLY A 116 0.57 -3.05 2.48
N CYS A 117 0.82 -2.00 3.27
CA CYS A 117 0.05 -0.77 3.27
C CYS A 117 0.99 0.41 3.53
N GLU A 118 0.78 1.52 2.82
CA GLU A 118 1.54 2.75 3.02
C GLU A 118 0.60 3.95 3.14
N GLY A 119 0.94 4.93 3.97
CA GLY A 119 0.24 6.19 4.11
C GLY A 119 -0.04 6.56 5.56
N SER A 120 -1.32 6.60 5.94
CA SER A 120 -1.70 6.89 7.35
C SER A 120 -1.34 5.77 8.33
N VAL A 121 -1.10 4.58 7.78
CA VAL A 121 -0.67 3.35 8.42
C VAL A 121 0.38 2.75 7.49
N THR A 122 1.49 2.26 8.06
CA THR A 122 2.54 1.59 7.30
C THR A 122 2.68 0.17 7.81
N VAL A 123 2.41 -0.81 6.94
CA VAL A 123 2.65 -2.22 7.16
C VAL A 123 3.55 -2.68 6.04
N GLU A 124 4.75 -3.17 6.38
CA GLU A 124 5.65 -3.75 5.40
C GLU A 124 4.98 -4.95 4.74
N SER A 125 4.97 -4.96 3.40
CA SER A 125 4.54 -6.16 2.70
C SER A 125 5.54 -7.27 3.01
N PRO A 126 5.10 -8.50 3.28
CA PRO A 126 6.01 -9.63 3.09
C PRO A 126 6.55 -9.51 1.66
N VAL A 127 7.87 -9.62 1.52
CA VAL A 127 8.52 -9.73 0.21
C VAL A 127 7.90 -10.97 -0.41
N ASN A 128 6.97 -10.76 -1.35
CA ASN A 128 6.68 -11.83 -2.29
C ASN A 128 7.97 -11.96 -3.09
N GLU A 129 8.76 -12.97 -2.74
CA GLU A 129 9.64 -13.65 -3.67
C GLU A 129 8.74 -14.23 -4.76
N THR A 130 8.13 -13.34 -5.54
CA THR A 130 7.60 -13.71 -6.84
C THR A 130 8.85 -14.16 -7.55
N PRO A 131 8.99 -15.45 -7.88
CA PRO A 131 10.14 -15.90 -8.66
C PRO A 131 10.19 -14.98 -9.86
N ASP A 132 11.36 -14.41 -10.16
CA ASP A 132 11.50 -13.70 -11.40
C ASP A 132 11.11 -14.71 -12.48
N LEU A 133 10.00 -14.47 -13.18
CA LEU A 133 9.48 -15.41 -14.17
C LEU A 133 10.45 -15.58 -15.34
N PHE A 134 11.49 -14.75 -15.40
CA PHE A 134 12.60 -14.80 -16.34
C PHE A 134 13.89 -15.40 -15.76
N GLU A 135 13.92 -15.81 -14.49
CA GLU A 135 15.05 -16.56 -13.90
C GLU A 135 14.99 -18.05 -14.22
N GLU A 136 13.80 -18.60 -14.48
CA GLU A 136 13.64 -20.00 -14.91
C GLU A 136 13.59 -20.10 -16.44
N PRO A 137 14.22 -21.14 -17.04
CA PRO A 137 14.13 -21.38 -18.47
C PRO A 137 12.67 -21.48 -18.90
N TYR A 138 12.27 -20.66 -19.86
CA TYR A 138 10.88 -20.60 -20.32
C TYR A 138 10.79 -20.85 -21.81
N ARG A 139 9.75 -21.60 -22.20
CA ARG A 139 9.40 -21.82 -23.61
C ARG A 139 8.23 -20.93 -24.00
N VAL A 140 8.41 -20.15 -25.06
CA VAL A 140 7.34 -19.29 -25.60
C VAL A 140 6.20 -20.14 -26.17
N ALA A 141 4.96 -19.69 -25.96
CA ALA A 141 3.78 -20.35 -26.49
C ALA A 141 3.78 -20.38 -28.02
N ASP A 142 3.28 -21.47 -28.60
CA ASP A 142 3.36 -21.73 -30.04
C ASP A 142 2.64 -20.64 -30.88
N ASP A 143 1.57 -20.03 -30.36
CA ASP A 143 0.82 -18.97 -31.04
C ASP A 143 1.62 -17.67 -31.19
N LEU A 144 2.38 -17.28 -30.16
CA LEU A 144 3.30 -16.14 -30.20
C LEU A 144 4.46 -16.38 -31.17
N VAL A 145 4.99 -17.61 -31.22
CA VAL A 145 6.02 -18.00 -32.20
C VAL A 145 5.46 -17.91 -33.62
N GLN A 146 4.22 -18.37 -33.86
CA GLN A 146 3.58 -18.28 -35.17
C GLN A 146 3.30 -16.83 -35.59
N GLU A 147 2.90 -15.96 -34.65
CA GLU A 147 2.68 -14.54 -34.91
C GLU A 147 3.97 -13.85 -35.37
N GLU A 148 5.09 -14.09 -34.67
CA GLU A 148 6.38 -13.51 -35.02
C GLU A 148 6.92 -14.05 -36.35
N VAL A 149 6.74 -15.36 -36.62
CA VAL A 149 7.05 -15.95 -37.93
C VAL A 149 6.23 -15.28 -39.04
N ALA A 150 4.94 -15.03 -38.82
CA ALA A 150 4.09 -14.35 -39.79
C ALA A 150 4.54 -12.90 -40.04
N LYS A 151 4.96 -12.18 -38.99
CA LYS A 151 5.55 -10.83 -39.11
C LYS A 151 6.83 -10.84 -39.94
N ARG A 152 7.74 -11.78 -39.68
CA ARG A 152 9.02 -11.91 -40.41
C ARG A 152 8.86 -12.29 -41.87
N LEU A 153 7.84 -13.09 -42.19
CA LEU A 153 7.51 -13.46 -43.56
C LEU A 153 6.79 -12.35 -44.32
N ASN A 154 6.16 -11.38 -43.64
CA ASN A 154 5.52 -10.21 -44.25
C ASN A 154 4.61 -10.54 -45.47
N GLY A 155 3.90 -11.68 -45.41
CA GLY A 155 3.02 -12.14 -46.48
C GLY A 155 3.69 -12.96 -47.61
N GLU A 156 5.01 -13.19 -47.57
CA GLU A 156 5.69 -14.10 -48.50
C GLU A 156 5.30 -15.56 -48.26
N LYS A 157 5.10 -16.29 -49.37
CA LYS A 157 4.80 -17.72 -49.35
C LYS A 157 6.11 -18.52 -49.44
N VAL A 158 6.61 -18.93 -48.28
CA VAL A 158 7.74 -19.86 -48.16
C VAL A 158 7.29 -21.32 -48.18
N GLY A 159 8.21 -22.21 -48.57
CA GLY A 159 7.99 -23.64 -48.56
C GLY A 159 7.79 -24.20 -47.14
N LYS A 160 7.10 -25.34 -47.02
CA LYS A 160 6.77 -25.97 -45.73
C LYS A 160 8.00 -26.22 -44.85
N ASN A 161 9.11 -26.68 -45.44
CA ASN A 161 10.34 -26.98 -44.72
C ASN A 161 11.06 -25.71 -44.25
N GLU A 162 11.01 -24.64 -45.05
CA GLU A 162 11.63 -23.35 -44.75
C GLU A 162 10.87 -22.62 -43.63
N ARG A 163 9.54 -22.71 -43.64
CA ARG A 163 8.71 -22.22 -42.54
C ARG A 163 8.96 -22.98 -41.24
N ALA A 164 9.14 -24.29 -41.29
CA ALA A 164 9.44 -25.10 -40.10
C ALA A 164 10.78 -24.72 -39.47
N ALA A 165 11.82 -24.53 -40.30
CA ALA A 165 13.13 -24.06 -39.82
C ALA A 165 13.05 -22.63 -39.22
N LEU A 166 12.19 -21.77 -39.76
CA LEU A 166 11.98 -20.43 -39.22
C LEU A 166 11.28 -20.46 -37.85
N VAL A 167 10.30 -21.36 -37.67
CA VAL A 167 9.58 -21.56 -36.40
C VAL A 167 10.52 -22.03 -35.30
N GLU A 168 11.38 -23.01 -35.59
CA GLU A 168 12.38 -23.52 -34.65
C GLU A 168 13.35 -22.40 -34.23
N LYS A 169 13.89 -21.66 -35.20
CA LYS A 169 14.78 -20.53 -34.94
C LYS A 169 14.12 -19.41 -34.13
N VAL A 170 12.85 -19.10 -34.38
CA VAL A 170 12.11 -18.06 -33.64
C VAL A 170 11.77 -18.53 -32.24
N SER A 171 11.41 -19.81 -32.08
CA SER A 171 11.18 -20.43 -30.76
C SER A 171 12.42 -20.31 -29.87
N ASP A 172 13.59 -20.67 -30.40
CA ASP A 172 14.86 -20.61 -29.65
C ASP A 172 15.30 -19.17 -29.36
N GLN A 173 15.01 -18.22 -30.25
CA GLN A 173 15.35 -16.81 -30.05
C GLN A 173 14.49 -16.10 -29.01
N LEU A 174 13.23 -16.51 -28.85
CA LEU A 174 12.28 -15.85 -27.96
C LEU A 174 12.17 -16.54 -26.60
N SER A 175 12.63 -17.79 -26.51
CA SER A 175 12.72 -18.54 -25.25
C SER A 175 13.95 -18.10 -24.46
N GLY A 176 13.85 -18.11 -23.14
CA GLY A 176 14.97 -17.83 -22.24
C GLY A 176 15.55 -19.13 -21.68
N ASP A 177 16.88 -19.20 -21.59
CA ASP A 177 17.62 -20.26 -20.88
C ASP A 177 17.81 -19.92 -19.39
#